data_AF-A0A971GUN5-F1
#
_entry.id   AF-A0A971GUN5-F1
#
_cell.length_a   1.000
_cell.length_b   1.000
_cell.length_c   1.000
_cell.angle_alpha   90.00
_cell.angle_beta   90.00
_cell.angle_gamma   90.00
#
_symmetry.space_group_name_H-M   'P 1'
#
loop_
_entity.id
_entity.type
_entity.pdbx_description
1 polymer ?
#
loop_
_entity_poly.entity_id
_entity_poly.type
_entity_poly.pdbx_seq_one_letter_code
_entity_poly.pdbx_strand_id
1 'polypeptide(L)' 'MQFVRESDQPFRNGVSGVKYLMRGPLLDWGIILLLNGEQLSGHCHREVEETFYILKARGAWW' A
#
# COMPACT_ATOMS: atom_id res chain seq x y z
N MET A 1 8.68 1.19 -20.26
CA MET A 1 8.85 0.53 -18.94
C MET A 1 9.34 1.60 -17.99
N GLN A 2 8.60 1.88 -16.91
CA GLN A 2 8.98 2.92 -15.95
C GLN A 2 9.87 2.29 -14.87
N PHE A 3 11.02 2.90 -14.60
CA PHE A 3 11.87 2.54 -13.48
C PHE A 3 11.56 3.50 -12.33
N VAL A 4 11.16 2.95 -11.19
CA VAL A 4 10.87 3.71 -9.97
C VAL A 4 11.75 3.20 -8.84
N ARG A 5 12.36 4.13 -8.10
CA ARG A 5 12.98 3.85 -6.82
C ARG A 5 11.96 4.11 -5.71
N GLU A 6 11.82 3.15 -4.81
CA GLU A 6 10.93 3.24 -3.66
C GLU A 6 11.28 4.42 -2.73
N SER A 7 12.58 4.71 -2.58
CA SER A 7 13.10 5.80 -1.76
C SER A 7 12.65 7.18 -2.22
N ASP A 8 12.33 7.32 -3.51
CA ASP A 8 12.00 8.59 -4.12
C ASP A 8 10.50 8.88 -4.04
N GLN A 9 9.70 7.92 -3.55
CA GLN A 9 8.26 8.05 -3.39
C GLN A 9 7.90 8.28 -1.93
N PRO A 10 7.07 9.29 -1.61
CA PRO A 10 6.61 9.53 -0.25
C PRO A 10 5.50 8.54 0.13
N PHE A 11 5.37 8.28 1.43
CA PHE A 11 4.13 7.69 1.93
C PHE A 11 3.01 8.73 1.93
N ARG A 12 1.77 8.30 1.68
CA ARG A 12 0.60 9.20 1.57
C ARG A 12 0.37 10.02 2.83
N ASN A 13 0.67 9.47 4.01
CA ASN A 13 0.53 10.18 5.29
C ASN A 13 1.89 10.67 5.83
N GLY A 14 2.86 10.89 4.93
CA GLY A 14 4.22 11.35 5.26
C GLY A 14 5.13 10.21 5.69
N VAL A 15 4.91 9.65 6.88
CA VAL A 15 5.76 8.57 7.46
C VAL A 15 5.15 7.18 7.34
N SER A 16 3.85 7.08 7.07
CA SER A 16 3.07 5.84 7.03
C SER A 16 1.95 5.89 5.99
N GLY A 17 1.22 4.78 5.84
CA GLY A 17 0.14 4.60 4.88
C GLY A 17 0.62 4.01 3.56
N VAL A 18 -0.13 4.28 2.49
CA VAL A 18 0.17 3.76 1.14
C VAL A 18 1.27 4.59 0.50
N LYS A 19 2.30 3.94 -0.03
CA LYS A 19 3.30 4.50 -0.94
C LYS A 19 3.07 3.88 -2.32
N TYR A 20 2.67 4.70 -3.28
CA TYR A 20 2.48 4.25 -4.65
C TYR A 20 3.82 4.25 -5.38
N LEU A 21 4.20 3.11 -5.93
CA LEU A 21 5.36 2.97 -6.82
C LEU A 21 4.94 3.15 -8.28
N MET A 22 3.77 2.64 -8.66
CA MET A 22 3.19 2.80 -9.98
C MET A 22 1.69 3.03 -9.84
N ARG A 23 1.13 3.90 -10.68
CA ARG A 23 -0.31 4.08 -10.81
C ARG A 23 -0.67 4.14 -12.28
N GLY A 24 -1.59 3.28 -12.67
CA GLY A 24 -2.08 3.15 -14.02
C GLY A 24 -3.60 3.18 -14.06
N PRO A 25 -4.20 3.16 -15.27
CA PRO A 25 -5.65 3.22 -15.42
C PRO A 25 -6.38 2.00 -14.83
N LEU A 26 -5.68 0.87 -14.68
CA LEU A 26 -6.25 -0.41 -14.24
C LEU A 26 -5.45 -1.10 -13.12
N LEU A 27 -4.27 -0.57 -12.76
CA LEU A 27 -3.39 -1.21 -11.80
C LEU A 27 -2.61 -0.16 -11.02
N ASP A 28 -2.67 -0.29 -9.71
CA ASP A 28 -1.82 0.40 -8.78
C ASP A 28 -0.87 -0.61 -8.12
N TRP A 29 0.37 -0.20 -7.91
CA TRP A 29 1.37 -1.00 -7.21
C TRP A 29 2.04 -0.15 -6.16
N GLY A 30 2.19 -0.68 -4.96
CA GLY A 30 2.69 0.10 -3.84
C GLY A 30 3.13 -0.73 -2.64
N ILE A 31 3.56 0.00 -1.62
CA ILE A 31 3.93 -0.53 -0.31
C ILE A 31 3.02 0.12 0.70
N ILE A 32 2.53 -0.67 1.65
CA ILE A 32 1.78 -0.16 2.79
C ILE A 32 2.65 -0.31 4.03
N LEU A 33 2.83 0.79 4.75
CA LEU A 33 3.45 0.80 6.06
C LEU A 33 2.41 1.25 7.09
N LEU A 34 2.13 0.38 8.06
CA LEU A 34 1.30 0.72 9.22
C LEU A 34 2.20 0.78 10.45
N LEU A 35 2.13 1.89 11.17
CA LEU A 35 2.74 2.05 12.49
C LEU A 35 1.85 1.44 13.57
N ASN A 36 2.40 1.28 14.77
CA ASN A 36 1.64 0.75 15.90
C ASN A 36 0.40 1.62 16.18
N GLY A 37 -0.77 1.00 16.22
CA GLY A 37 -2.05 1.68 16.46
C GLY A 37 -2.72 2.22 15.19
N GLU A 38 -2.04 2.18 14.03
CA GLU A 38 -2.67 2.51 12.75
C GLU A 38 -3.44 1.31 12.20
N GLN A 39 -4.55 1.58 11.54
CA GLN A 39 -5.40 0.58 10.89
C GLN A 39 -5.93 1.11 9.56
N LEU A 40 -6.13 0.21 8.61
CA LEU A 40 -6.94 0.50 7.43
C LEU A 40 -8.41 0.31 7.79
N SER A 41 -9.25 1.24 7.35
CA SER A 41 -10.71 1.08 7.45
C SER A 41 -11.19 0.03 6.45
N GLY A 42 -12.14 -0.81 6.87
CA GLY A 42 -12.84 -1.70 5.95
C GLY A 42 -13.48 -0.92 4.80
N HIS A 43 -13.31 -1.41 3.59
CA HIS A 43 -13.86 -0.84 2.37
C HIS A 43 -14.17 -1.95 1.36
N CYS A 44 -14.88 -1.62 0.28
CA CYS A 44 -15.37 -2.58 -0.69
C CYS A 44 -14.81 -2.27 -2.09
N HIS A 45 -14.29 -3.31 -2.74
CA HIS A 45 -13.91 -3.29 -4.16
C HIS A 45 -14.94 -4.11 -4.96
N ARG A 46 -15.62 -3.46 -5.92
CA ARG A 46 -16.62 -4.13 -6.77
C ARG A 46 -16.00 -4.87 -7.95
N GLU A 47 -14.92 -4.31 -8.51
CA GLU A 47 -14.31 -4.76 -9.78
C GLU A 47 -12.79 -4.89 -9.69
N VAL A 48 -12.21 -4.73 -8.49
CA VAL A 48 -10.76 -4.72 -8.27
C VAL A 48 -10.40 -5.88 -7.34
N GLU A 49 -9.39 -6.65 -7.75
CA GLU A 49 -8.69 -7.57 -6.87
C GLU A 49 -7.54 -6.83 -6.19
N GLU A 50 -7.40 -7.03 -4.88
CA GLU A 50 -6.29 -6.48 -4.09
C GLU A 50 -5.54 -7.63 -3.42
N THR A 51 -4.26 -7.76 -3.71
CA THR A 51 -3.40 -8.82 -3.18
C THR A 51 -2.30 -8.23 -2.32
N PHE A 52 -2.11 -8.78 -1.12
CA PHE A 52 -1.08 -8.35 -0.19
C PHE A 52 0.01 -9.40 -0.02
N TYR A 53 1.27 -8.98 -0.12
CA TYR A 53 2.43 -9.78 0.24
C TYR A 53 3.12 -9.19 1.47
N ILE A 54 3.15 -9.95 2.56
CA ILE A 54 3.63 -9.46 3.85
C ILE A 54 5.13 -9.63 3.98
N LEU A 55 5.88 -8.52 3.91
CA LEU A 55 7.32 -8.50 4.08
C LEU A 55 7.76 -8.67 5.54
N LYS A 56 7.06 -8.00 6.47
CA LYS A 56 7.33 -8.03 7.90
C LYS A 56 6.12 -7.54 8.67
N ALA A 57 5.60 -8.35 9.60
CA ALA A 57 4.50 -7.94 10.46
C ALA A 57 4.48 -8.71 11.79
N ARG A 58 3.85 -8.10 12.80
CA ARG A 58 3.19 -8.78 13.92
C ARG A 58 1.83 -8.08 14.09
N GLY A 59 0.75 -8.77 13.73
CA GLY A 59 -0.60 -8.20 13.73
C GLY A 59 -1.64 -9.22 13.32
N ALA A 60 -2.92 -8.85 13.45
CA ALA A 60 -4.06 -9.66 13.04
C ALA A 60 -4.70 -9.06 11.78
N TRP A 61 -5.13 -9.93 10.87
CA TRP A 61 -5.91 -9.59 9.68
C TRP A 61 -7.33 -10.12 9.91
N TRP A 62 -8.33 -9.26 9.78
CA TRP A 62 -9.75 -9.60 9.95
C TRP A 62 -10.59 -8.94 8.88
#